data_AF-H3CQS6-F1
#
_entry.id   AF-H3CQS6-F1
#
_cell.length_a   1.000
_cell.length_b   1.000
_cell.length_c   1.000
_cell.angle_alpha   90.00
_cell.angle_beta   90.00
_cell.angle_gamma   90.00
#
_symmetry.space_group_name_H-M   'P 1'
#
loop_
_entity.id
_entity.type
_entity.pdbx_description
1 polymer ?
#
loop_
_entity_poly.entity_id
_entity_poly.type
_entity_poly.pdbx_seq_one_letter_code
_entity_poly.pdbx_strand_id
1 'polypeptide(L)'
;PASPPDQENGSDLDLESKPKKGIIFEICSEEGFHIRCESIEEAWKLLTDKVQEARSNARLKELSFEGVNGLRMLGIVHEAVIFLLEQLYGSRHCHNYRFRFHKPDDPDEPSINPHGSARAEINHRRCVFDMFSFLASKHRQPPEYRPHEEDGDEGQLRTARRVSMEVPLTVRFKQLKVTSKESVGVYRSPIHGRGLFCKKTIEAGEMVIEYSGNVIRSVLTDKREKYYDGKGIGCYMFRIDDYEVVDATVHGNAARFINHSCEPNCYSRVITVDGKKHIVIFASRRIYQGEELTYDYKFPIEEASSKLPCNCNSKKCRKFLN
;
A
#
# COMPACT_ATOMS: atom_id res chain seq x y z
N PRO A 1 0.67 -89.75 -21.79
CA PRO A 1 -0.70 -90.30 -21.65
C PRO A 1 -1.71 -89.14 -21.63
N ALA A 2 -2.46 -89.06 -22.74
CA ALA A 2 -3.79 -88.45 -22.92
C ALA A 2 -4.23 -87.28 -22.01
N SER A 3 -4.40 -86.11 -22.64
CA SER A 3 -5.52 -85.19 -22.37
C SER A 3 -6.85 -85.90 -22.71
N PRO A 4 -8.02 -85.56 -22.10
CA PRO A 4 -8.82 -84.37 -22.51
C PRO A 4 -9.80 -83.85 -21.40
N PRO A 5 -10.87 -83.03 -21.64
CA PRO A 5 -11.18 -82.08 -22.72
C PRO A 5 -11.54 -80.63 -22.26
N ASP A 6 -11.68 -79.76 -23.27
CA ASP A 6 -12.19 -78.37 -23.29
C ASP A 6 -13.68 -78.19 -22.93
N GLN A 7 -14.10 -77.02 -22.41
CA GLN A 7 -15.06 -76.09 -23.05
C GLN A 7 -15.48 -74.87 -22.20
N GLU A 8 -15.83 -73.81 -22.94
CA GLU A 8 -15.95 -72.38 -22.65
C GLU A 8 -17.20 -71.91 -21.90
N ASN A 9 -17.11 -70.70 -21.30
CA ASN A 9 -18.11 -69.62 -21.17
C ASN A 9 -17.81 -68.83 -19.87
N GLY A 10 -17.78 -67.50 -19.78
CA GLY A 10 -18.04 -66.41 -20.70
C GLY A 10 -17.60 -65.13 -20.00
N SER A 11 -17.24 -64.13 -20.81
CA SER A 11 -16.64 -62.84 -20.45
C SER A 11 -17.32 -62.09 -19.29
N ASP A 12 -16.58 -61.90 -18.20
CA ASP A 12 -16.83 -60.85 -17.22
C ASP A 12 -16.60 -59.47 -17.86
N LEU A 13 -17.63 -58.65 -17.83
CA LEU A 13 -17.64 -57.27 -18.30
C LEU A 13 -16.80 -56.39 -17.36
N ASP A 14 -15.58 -56.12 -17.80
CA ASP A 14 -14.77 -54.91 -17.63
C ASP A 14 -15.24 -53.89 -16.55
N LEU A 15 -15.03 -54.24 -15.30
CA LEU A 15 -15.01 -53.34 -14.15
C LEU A 15 -13.56 -53.17 -13.72
N GLU A 16 -12.88 -52.13 -14.23
CA GLU A 16 -11.81 -51.36 -13.57
C GLU A 16 -10.91 -50.62 -14.59
N SER A 17 -11.45 -49.61 -15.26
CA SER A 17 -10.56 -48.57 -15.81
C SER A 17 -10.25 -47.56 -14.70
N LYS A 18 -9.00 -47.58 -14.21
CA LYS A 18 -8.53 -46.58 -13.24
C LYS A 18 -8.58 -45.18 -13.88
N PRO A 19 -9.16 -44.17 -13.20
CA PRO A 19 -9.29 -42.82 -13.75
C PRO A 19 -7.93 -42.20 -13.99
N LYS A 20 -7.79 -41.51 -15.12
CA LYS A 20 -6.58 -40.74 -15.45
C LYS A 20 -6.57 -39.45 -14.63
N LYS A 21 -6.08 -39.49 -13.38
CA LYS A 21 -5.89 -38.33 -12.47
C LYS A 21 -6.99 -37.26 -12.61
N GLY A 22 -8.17 -37.50 -12.05
CA GLY A 22 -9.28 -36.55 -12.12
C GLY A 22 -10.40 -36.87 -11.14
N ILE A 23 -11.24 -35.87 -10.88
CA ILE A 23 -12.51 -35.99 -10.15
C ILE A 23 -13.46 -36.86 -10.97
N ILE A 24 -14.19 -37.76 -10.32
CA ILE A 24 -15.24 -38.56 -10.95
C ILE A 24 -16.60 -38.06 -10.45
N PHE A 25 -17.54 -37.91 -11.38
CA PHE A 25 -18.93 -37.58 -11.08
C PHE A 25 -19.78 -38.83 -11.21
N GLU A 26 -20.60 -39.08 -10.19
CA GLU A 26 -21.49 -40.23 -10.11
C GLU A 26 -22.92 -39.76 -9.87
N ILE A 27 -23.85 -40.21 -10.70
CA ILE A 27 -25.28 -39.92 -10.57
C ILE A 27 -26.01 -41.24 -10.37
N CYS A 28 -26.63 -41.41 -9.21
CA CYS A 28 -27.36 -42.61 -8.82
C CYS A 28 -28.82 -42.29 -8.50
N SER A 29 -29.73 -43.19 -8.85
CA SER A 29 -31.12 -43.20 -8.37
C SER A 29 -31.37 -44.42 -7.50
N GLU A 30 -32.28 -44.30 -6.54
CA GLU A 30 -32.74 -45.42 -5.70
C GLU A 30 -33.40 -46.53 -6.54
N GLU A 31 -33.88 -46.21 -7.74
CA GLU A 31 -34.49 -47.16 -8.70
C GLU A 31 -33.46 -47.96 -9.53
N GLY A 32 -32.17 -47.86 -9.21
CA GLY A 32 -31.10 -48.63 -9.86
C GLY A 32 -30.45 -47.96 -11.09
N PHE A 33 -30.72 -46.68 -11.33
CA PHE A 33 -30.03 -45.90 -12.35
C PHE A 33 -28.63 -45.49 -11.86
N HIS A 34 -27.61 -45.68 -12.69
CA HIS A 34 -26.21 -45.38 -12.36
C HIS A 34 -25.46 -44.81 -13.56
N ILE A 35 -24.81 -43.66 -13.38
CA ILE A 35 -23.88 -43.06 -14.35
C ILE A 35 -22.58 -42.70 -13.63
N ARG A 36 -21.44 -42.97 -14.27
CA ARG A 36 -20.11 -42.57 -13.80
C ARG A 36 -19.32 -41.94 -14.94
N CYS A 37 -18.88 -40.69 -14.76
CA CYS A 37 -18.14 -39.93 -15.78
C CYS A 37 -16.99 -39.11 -15.18
N GLU A 38 -16.03 -38.71 -16.03
CA GLU A 38 -14.92 -37.81 -15.65
C GLU A 38 -15.27 -36.33 -15.85
N SER A 39 -16.34 -36.00 -16.60
CA SER A 39 -16.90 -34.65 -16.77
C SER A 39 -18.31 -34.57 -16.20
N ILE A 40 -18.59 -33.48 -15.49
CA ILE A 40 -19.93 -33.22 -14.95
C ILE A 40 -20.93 -32.88 -16.06
N GLU A 41 -20.48 -32.22 -17.13
CA GLU A 41 -21.30 -31.93 -18.30
C GLU A 41 -21.73 -33.21 -18.99
N GLU A 42 -20.81 -34.17 -19.15
CA GLU A 42 -21.12 -35.49 -19.71
C GLU A 42 -22.09 -36.29 -18.84
N ALA A 43 -21.89 -36.29 -17.51
CA ALA A 43 -22.77 -36.98 -16.57
C ALA A 43 -24.22 -36.50 -16.67
N TRP A 44 -24.43 -35.17 -16.68
CA TRP A 44 -25.77 -34.59 -16.81
C TRP A 44 -26.37 -34.79 -18.19
N LYS A 45 -25.57 -34.75 -19.25
CA LYS A 45 -26.04 -35.03 -20.61
C LYS A 45 -26.56 -36.47 -20.74
N LEU A 46 -25.80 -37.44 -20.25
CA LEU A 46 -26.21 -38.85 -20.27
C LEU A 46 -27.50 -39.07 -19.47
N LEU A 47 -27.65 -38.39 -18.33
CA LEU A 47 -28.91 -38.42 -17.57
C LEU A 47 -30.07 -37.86 -18.40
N THR A 48 -29.92 -36.67 -18.99
CA THR A 48 -31.01 -36.05 -19.77
C THR A 48 -31.38 -36.89 -21.00
N ASP A 49 -30.38 -37.48 -21.67
CA ASP A 49 -30.60 -38.36 -22.82
C ASP A 49 -31.37 -39.62 -22.41
N LYS A 50 -31.02 -40.22 -21.26
CA LYS A 50 -31.73 -41.40 -20.72
C LYS A 50 -33.16 -41.10 -20.29
N VAL A 51 -33.39 -39.94 -19.67
CA VAL A 51 -34.75 -39.50 -19.32
C VAL A 51 -35.57 -39.29 -20.60
N GLN A 52 -34.98 -38.67 -21.63
CA GLN A 52 -35.67 -38.44 -22.89
C GLN A 52 -35.99 -39.76 -23.62
N GLU A 53 -35.05 -40.72 -23.64
CA GLU A 53 -35.26 -42.07 -24.17
C GLU A 53 -36.41 -42.79 -23.45
N ALA A 54 -36.42 -42.77 -22.12
CA ALA A 54 -37.49 -43.40 -21.32
C ALA A 54 -38.87 -42.77 -21.59
N ARG A 55 -38.93 -41.45 -21.75
CA ARG A 55 -40.17 -40.72 -22.08
C ARG A 55 -40.69 -41.07 -23.47
N SER A 56 -39.80 -41.14 -24.45
CA SER A 56 -40.14 -41.57 -25.81
C SER A 56 -40.71 -43.00 -25.83
N ASN A 57 -40.07 -43.92 -25.10
CA ASN A 57 -40.55 -45.30 -24.95
C ASN A 57 -41.94 -45.37 -24.27
N ALA A 58 -42.21 -44.48 -23.31
CA ALA A 58 -43.50 -44.35 -22.64
C ALA A 58 -44.53 -43.51 -23.42
N ARG A 59 -44.20 -43.03 -24.64
CA ARG A 59 -45.04 -42.13 -25.47
C ARG A 59 -45.46 -40.83 -24.76
N LEU A 60 -44.60 -40.31 -23.88
CA LEU A 60 -44.81 -39.04 -23.19
C LEU A 60 -44.24 -37.88 -24.02
N LYS A 61 -44.77 -36.67 -23.79
CA LYS A 61 -44.27 -35.45 -24.44
C LYS A 61 -42.80 -35.21 -24.09
N GLU A 62 -42.00 -34.75 -25.04
CA GLU A 62 -40.60 -34.38 -24.78
C GLU A 62 -40.48 -33.29 -23.71
N LEU A 63 -39.44 -33.37 -22.88
CA LEU A 63 -39.09 -32.32 -21.93
C LEU A 63 -37.96 -31.48 -22.51
N SER A 64 -38.04 -30.16 -22.32
CA SER A 64 -36.90 -29.30 -22.59
C SER A 64 -35.94 -29.36 -21.40
N PHE A 65 -34.68 -29.70 -21.66
CA PHE A 65 -33.57 -29.59 -20.71
C PHE A 65 -32.72 -28.34 -20.97
N GLU A 66 -33.28 -27.36 -21.68
CA GLU A 66 -32.60 -26.11 -21.98
C GLU A 66 -32.25 -25.36 -20.69
N GLY A 67 -30.95 -25.19 -20.44
CA GLY A 67 -30.43 -24.57 -19.23
C GLY A 67 -29.99 -25.55 -18.13
N VAL A 68 -30.10 -26.86 -18.32
CA VAL A 68 -29.42 -27.87 -17.50
C VAL A 68 -27.93 -27.85 -17.86
N ASN A 69 -27.11 -27.44 -16.90
CA ASN A 69 -25.65 -27.39 -17.04
C ASN A 69 -25.06 -27.92 -15.72
N GLY A 70 -23.97 -28.69 -15.79
CA GLY A 70 -23.33 -29.27 -14.62
C GLY A 70 -23.02 -28.26 -13.51
N LEU A 71 -22.49 -27.08 -13.86
CA LEU A 71 -22.22 -26.00 -12.91
C LEU A 71 -23.50 -25.44 -12.28
N ARG A 72 -24.59 -25.40 -13.05
CA ARG A 72 -25.90 -24.94 -12.58
C ARG A 72 -26.51 -25.94 -11.61
N MET A 73 -26.38 -27.23 -11.89
CA MET A 73 -26.86 -28.31 -11.04
C MET A 73 -26.06 -28.43 -9.73
N LEU A 74 -24.78 -28.02 -9.73
CA LEU A 74 -23.99 -27.86 -8.50
C LEU A 74 -24.31 -26.58 -7.71
N GLY A 75 -25.12 -25.66 -8.25
CA GLY A 75 -25.43 -24.38 -7.62
C GLY A 75 -24.27 -23.36 -7.62
N ILE A 76 -23.16 -23.66 -8.31
CA ILE A 76 -21.94 -22.81 -8.38
C ILE A 76 -22.16 -21.57 -9.25
N VAL A 77 -23.35 -21.40 -9.82
CA VAL A 77 -23.83 -20.17 -10.43
C VAL A 77 -24.24 -19.09 -9.42
N HIS A 78 -24.59 -19.48 -8.18
CA HIS A 78 -25.09 -18.52 -7.20
C HIS A 78 -23.93 -17.78 -6.52
N GLU A 79 -24.00 -16.45 -6.49
CA GLU A 79 -22.94 -15.60 -5.94
C GLU A 79 -22.59 -15.95 -4.49
N ALA A 80 -23.60 -16.24 -3.66
CA ALA A 80 -23.37 -16.68 -2.28
C ALA A 80 -22.56 -18.00 -2.18
N VAL A 81 -22.75 -18.94 -3.12
CA VAL A 81 -21.99 -20.19 -3.14
C VAL A 81 -20.55 -19.91 -3.58
N ILE A 82 -20.36 -19.07 -4.61
CA ILE A 82 -19.03 -18.63 -5.05
C ILE A 82 -18.29 -17.91 -3.91
N PHE A 83 -18.97 -17.01 -3.20
CA PHE A 83 -18.44 -16.30 -2.05
C PHE A 83 -17.91 -17.26 -0.97
N LEU A 84 -18.68 -18.31 -0.64
CA LEU A 84 -18.27 -19.33 0.33
C LEU A 84 -17.12 -20.21 -0.17
N LEU A 85 -17.14 -20.59 -1.46
CA LEU A 85 -16.07 -21.39 -2.07
C LEU A 85 -14.74 -20.66 -2.10
N GLU A 86 -14.75 -19.35 -2.38
CA GLU A 86 -13.55 -18.52 -2.38
C GLU A 86 -12.90 -18.41 -0.99
N GLN A 87 -13.68 -18.60 0.08
CA GLN A 87 -13.20 -18.58 1.47
C GLN A 87 -12.56 -19.89 1.95
N LEU A 88 -12.62 -20.97 1.17
CA LEU A 88 -12.02 -22.25 1.56
C LEU A 88 -10.49 -22.15 1.59
N TYR A 89 -9.85 -22.76 2.59
CA TYR A 89 -8.39 -22.74 2.79
C TYR A 89 -7.58 -23.15 1.54
N GLY A 90 -8.13 -24.03 0.71
CA GLY A 90 -7.51 -24.52 -0.52
C GLY A 90 -7.72 -23.64 -1.76
N SER A 91 -8.66 -22.69 -1.73
CA SER A 91 -9.07 -21.91 -2.90
C SER A 91 -7.90 -21.16 -3.54
N ARG A 92 -6.95 -20.69 -2.73
CA ARG A 92 -5.73 -19.97 -3.17
C ARG A 92 -4.83 -20.76 -4.13
N HIS A 93 -4.91 -22.08 -4.14
CA HIS A 93 -4.13 -22.92 -5.06
C HIS A 93 -4.81 -23.08 -6.44
N CYS A 94 -6.01 -22.51 -6.64
CA CYS A 94 -6.70 -22.52 -7.91
C CYS A 94 -6.12 -21.47 -8.88
N HIS A 95 -4.93 -21.74 -9.43
CA HIS A 95 -4.20 -20.81 -10.30
C HIS A 95 -4.95 -20.38 -11.59
N ASN A 96 -5.89 -21.20 -12.05
CA ASN A 96 -6.69 -20.93 -13.25
C ASN A 96 -8.04 -20.23 -12.95
N TYR A 97 -8.33 -19.93 -11.69
CA TYR A 97 -9.57 -19.27 -11.27
C TYR A 97 -9.32 -17.81 -10.89
N ARG A 98 -10.16 -16.90 -11.40
CA ARG A 98 -10.11 -15.48 -11.05
C ARG A 98 -11.13 -15.18 -9.96
N PHE A 99 -10.63 -14.92 -8.76
CA PHE A 99 -11.43 -14.53 -7.59
C PHE A 99 -12.25 -13.26 -7.84
N ARG A 100 -13.52 -13.31 -7.43
CA ARG A 100 -14.50 -12.23 -7.60
C ARG A 100 -14.76 -11.46 -6.31
N PHE A 101 -14.81 -12.15 -5.17
CA PHE A 101 -15.18 -11.58 -3.87
C PHE A 101 -13.99 -11.49 -2.92
N HIS A 102 -13.12 -12.50 -2.90
CA HIS A 102 -11.99 -12.54 -1.98
C HIS A 102 -10.69 -12.86 -2.69
N LYS A 103 -9.88 -11.84 -2.99
CA LYS A 103 -8.51 -12.09 -3.40
C LYS A 103 -7.74 -12.58 -2.16
N PRO A 104 -7.13 -13.77 -2.19
CA PRO A 104 -6.22 -14.15 -1.12
C PRO A 104 -5.08 -13.14 -1.10
N ASP A 105 -4.91 -12.43 0.00
CA ASP A 105 -3.66 -11.71 0.25
C ASP A 105 -2.58 -12.77 0.35
N ASP A 106 -1.52 -12.66 -0.46
CA ASP A 106 -0.32 -13.47 -0.24
C ASP A 106 0.12 -13.18 1.19
N PRO A 107 0.15 -14.18 2.09
CA PRO A 107 0.83 -13.96 3.35
C PRO A 107 2.27 -13.65 2.95
N ASP A 108 2.75 -12.45 3.30
CA ASP A 108 4.17 -12.13 3.34
C ASP A 108 4.81 -13.18 4.26
N GLU A 109 5.16 -14.35 3.71
CA GLU A 109 5.82 -15.40 4.47
C GLU A 109 7.13 -14.77 4.92
N PRO A 110 7.31 -14.52 6.23
CA PRO A 110 8.47 -13.80 6.70
C PRO A 110 9.68 -14.62 6.30
N SER A 111 10.63 -13.99 5.60
CA SER A 111 11.84 -14.64 5.13
C SER A 111 12.45 -15.51 6.23
N ILE A 112 12.63 -16.80 5.95
CA ILE A 112 13.21 -17.75 6.90
C ILE A 112 14.59 -17.24 7.31
N ASN A 113 14.84 -17.17 8.61
CA ASN A 113 16.11 -16.71 9.15
C ASN A 113 17.25 -17.58 8.60
N PRO A 114 18.25 -17.02 7.91
CA PRO A 114 19.35 -17.79 7.32
C PRO A 114 20.19 -18.57 8.34
N HIS A 115 20.15 -18.19 9.63
CA HIS A 115 20.85 -18.88 10.72
C HIS A 115 19.95 -19.81 11.55
N GLY A 116 18.68 -20.01 11.14
CA GLY A 116 17.73 -20.90 11.82
C GLY A 116 17.27 -20.43 13.21
N SER A 117 17.85 -19.36 13.76
CA SER A 117 17.48 -18.78 15.06
C SER A 117 17.83 -17.30 15.13
N ALA A 118 16.88 -16.48 15.60
CA ALA A 118 17.10 -15.05 15.83
C ALA A 118 18.22 -14.76 16.84
N ARG A 119 18.59 -15.74 17.68
CA ARG A 119 19.68 -15.61 18.65
C ARG A 119 21.07 -15.82 18.04
N ALA A 120 21.15 -16.46 16.88
CA ALA A 120 22.39 -16.75 16.18
C ALA A 120 22.77 -15.66 15.17
N GLU A 121 21.91 -14.66 14.97
CA GLU A 121 22.23 -13.53 14.10
C GLU A 121 23.29 -12.63 14.74
N ILE A 122 24.31 -12.28 13.95
CA ILE A 122 25.27 -11.24 14.31
C ILE A 122 24.50 -9.92 14.40
N ASN A 123 24.45 -9.35 15.59
CA ASN A 123 23.83 -8.04 15.79
C ASN A 123 24.72 -6.96 15.16
N HIS A 124 24.44 -6.62 13.91
CA HIS A 124 24.94 -5.40 13.30
C HIS A 124 24.29 -4.22 14.02
N ARG A 125 25.00 -3.64 15.00
CA ARG A 125 24.58 -2.39 15.64
C ARG A 125 24.31 -1.37 14.55
N ARG A 126 23.04 -1.01 14.35
CA ARG A 126 22.65 0.18 13.59
C ARG A 126 23.40 1.37 14.19
N CYS A 127 23.87 2.29 13.34
CA CYS A 127 24.62 3.47 13.73
C CYS A 127 24.01 4.09 15.01
N VAL A 128 24.78 4.07 16.10
CA VAL A 128 24.31 4.26 17.48
C VAL A 128 23.86 5.71 17.74
N PHE A 129 24.08 6.63 16.79
CA PHE A 129 23.93 8.07 16.98
C PHE A 129 22.71 8.71 16.29
N ASP A 130 21.78 7.92 15.72
CA ASP A 130 20.53 8.48 15.19
C ASP A 130 19.45 8.59 16.28
N MET A 131 19.41 9.75 16.96
CA MET A 131 18.41 10.09 17.97
C MET A 131 16.96 9.94 17.48
N PHE A 132 16.74 9.92 16.15
CA PHE A 132 15.42 9.90 15.53
C PHE A 132 15.14 8.60 14.77
N SER A 133 15.94 7.54 14.99
CA SER A 133 15.80 6.27 14.26
C SER A 133 14.40 5.67 14.38
N PHE A 134 13.73 5.85 15.53
CA PHE A 134 12.37 5.35 15.76
C PHE A 134 11.33 5.94 14.79
N LEU A 135 11.55 7.15 14.27
CA LEU A 135 10.65 7.79 13.30
C LEU A 135 10.72 7.17 11.90
N ALA A 136 11.79 6.45 11.59
CA ALA A 136 11.97 5.72 10.34
C ALA A 136 11.60 4.22 10.45
N SER A 137 10.95 3.82 11.55
CA SER A 137 10.53 2.43 11.77
C SER A 137 9.61 1.94 10.66
N LYS A 138 9.86 0.71 10.16
CA LYS A 138 9.01 0.03 9.16
C LYS A 138 7.57 -0.18 9.62
N HIS A 139 7.31 -0.10 10.92
CA HIS A 139 5.98 -0.28 11.51
C HIS A 139 5.16 1.01 11.56
N ARG A 140 5.77 2.17 11.29
CA ARG A 140 5.05 3.44 11.12
C ARG A 140 4.70 3.61 9.65
N GLN A 141 3.49 3.22 9.28
CA GLN A 141 3.00 3.44 7.93
C GLN A 141 2.62 4.91 7.73
N PRO A 142 3.05 5.56 6.62
CA PRO A 142 2.58 6.89 6.27
C PRO A 142 1.07 6.87 5.98
N PRO A 143 0.39 8.03 6.06
CA PRO A 143 -0.99 8.14 5.61
C PRO A 143 -1.11 7.69 4.15
N GLU A 144 -2.18 6.98 3.83
CA GLU A 144 -2.42 6.50 2.48
C GLU A 144 -2.71 7.67 1.53
N TYR A 145 -2.17 7.63 0.32
CA TYR A 145 -2.39 8.67 -0.68
C TYR A 145 -3.78 8.53 -1.30
N ARG A 146 -4.68 9.46 -0.98
CA ARG A 146 -6.08 9.42 -1.42
C ARG A 146 -6.49 10.72 -2.13
N PRO A 147 -6.20 10.86 -3.43
CA PRO A 147 -6.53 12.08 -4.19
C PRO A 147 -7.99 12.13 -4.69
N HIS A 148 -8.69 10.98 -4.70
CA HIS A 148 -10.03 10.83 -5.30
C HIS A 148 -11.16 10.63 -4.28
N GLU A 149 -10.84 10.43 -3.00
CA GLU A 149 -11.83 10.52 -1.93
C GLU A 149 -12.02 12.01 -1.60
N GLU A 150 -12.92 12.67 -2.33
CA GLU A 150 -13.49 13.91 -1.82
C GLU A 150 -14.31 13.53 -0.59
N ASP A 151 -13.73 13.63 0.61
CA ASP A 151 -14.47 13.49 1.86
C ASP A 151 -15.76 14.30 1.72
N GLY A 152 -16.94 13.71 1.96
CA GLY A 152 -18.24 14.37 1.74
C GLY A 152 -18.45 15.69 2.53
N ASP A 153 -17.52 16.02 3.44
CA ASP A 153 -17.43 17.24 4.23
C ASP A 153 -16.45 18.31 3.65
N GLU A 154 -15.76 18.01 2.54
CA GLU A 154 -14.76 18.90 1.91
C GLU A 154 -15.35 20.25 1.50
N GLY A 155 -16.60 20.31 1.04
CA GLY A 155 -17.21 21.56 0.59
C GLY A 155 -17.33 22.62 1.71
N GLN A 156 -17.73 22.19 2.91
CA GLN A 156 -17.83 23.07 4.08
C GLN A 156 -16.45 23.38 4.66
N LEU A 157 -15.57 22.37 4.75
CA LEU A 157 -14.19 22.54 5.21
C LEU A 157 -13.37 23.49 4.30
N ARG A 158 -13.49 23.38 2.97
CA ARG A 158 -12.84 24.28 2.01
C ARG A 158 -13.35 25.72 2.16
N THR A 159 -14.65 25.90 2.40
CA THR A 159 -15.24 27.24 2.62
C THR A 159 -14.75 27.83 3.94
N ALA A 160 -14.77 27.07 5.03
CA ALA A 160 -14.25 27.50 6.33
C ALA A 160 -12.74 27.81 6.30
N ARG A 161 -11.95 27.03 5.55
CA ARG A 161 -10.51 27.28 5.35
C ARG A 161 -10.24 28.53 4.54
N ARG A 162 -11.02 28.80 3.48
CA ARG A 162 -10.92 30.07 2.73
C ARG A 162 -11.19 31.28 3.62
N VAL A 163 -12.24 31.23 4.44
CA VAL A 163 -12.53 32.29 5.43
C VAL A 163 -11.38 32.42 6.44
N SER A 164 -10.78 31.29 6.85
CA SER A 164 -9.60 31.29 7.74
C SER A 164 -8.36 31.96 7.12
N MET A 165 -8.20 31.93 5.80
CA MET A 165 -7.08 32.59 5.09
C MET A 165 -7.17 34.12 5.09
N GLU A 166 -8.39 34.68 5.18
CA GLU A 166 -8.64 36.13 5.21
C GLU A 166 -8.38 36.77 6.58
N VAL A 167 -8.23 35.94 7.62
CA VAL A 167 -7.96 36.40 8.99
C VAL A 167 -6.51 36.93 9.11
N PRO A 168 -6.24 37.95 9.96
CA PRO A 168 -4.89 38.49 10.16
C PRO A 168 -3.82 37.42 10.41
N LEU A 169 -2.63 37.65 9.88
CA LEU A 169 -1.49 36.72 9.93
C LEU A 169 -1.16 36.21 11.34
N THR A 170 -1.29 37.06 12.35
CA THR A 170 -1.02 36.71 13.75
C THR A 170 -2.00 35.68 14.31
N VAL A 171 -3.27 35.74 13.90
CA VAL A 171 -4.30 34.77 14.29
C VAL A 171 -4.04 33.43 13.59
N ARG A 172 -3.77 33.47 12.29
CA ARG A 172 -3.42 32.27 11.51
C ARG A 172 -2.20 31.56 12.08
N PHE A 173 -1.17 32.32 12.47
CA PHE A 173 0.02 31.78 13.09
C PHE A 173 -0.24 31.13 14.46
N LYS A 174 -1.13 31.71 15.28
CA LYS A 174 -1.53 31.09 16.56
C LYS A 174 -2.27 29.77 16.33
N GLN A 175 -3.18 29.73 15.36
CA GLN A 175 -3.89 28.50 14.98
C GLN A 175 -2.95 27.42 14.43
N LEU A 176 -1.96 27.81 13.61
CA LEU A 176 -0.96 26.92 13.03
C LEU A 176 -0.26 26.04 14.09
N LYS A 177 0.06 26.60 15.26
CA LYS A 177 0.73 25.86 16.34
C LYS A 177 -0.10 24.71 16.90
N VAL A 178 -1.42 24.84 16.82
CA VAL A 178 -2.37 23.80 17.24
C VAL A 178 -2.57 22.80 16.11
N THR A 179 -2.89 23.28 14.90
CA THR A 179 -3.27 22.43 13.76
C THR A 179 -2.12 21.62 13.20
N SER A 180 -0.88 22.16 13.20
CA SER A 180 0.30 21.49 12.61
C SER A 180 0.60 20.13 13.23
N LYS A 181 0.30 19.90 14.52
CA LYS A 181 0.54 18.61 15.18
C LYS A 181 -0.35 17.49 14.62
N GLU A 182 -1.53 17.85 14.16
CA GLU A 182 -2.52 16.92 13.61
C GLU A 182 -2.44 16.82 12.09
N SER A 183 -2.04 17.90 11.40
CA SER A 183 -2.04 17.97 9.94
C SER A 183 -0.83 17.28 9.31
N VAL A 184 0.28 17.11 10.03
CA VAL A 184 1.49 16.46 9.50
C VAL A 184 2.03 15.36 10.41
N GLY A 185 2.88 14.50 9.85
CA GLY A 185 3.59 13.46 10.57
C GLY A 185 4.91 13.08 9.91
N VAL A 186 5.84 12.58 10.71
CA VAL A 186 7.16 12.15 10.25
C VAL A 186 7.16 10.64 10.05
N TYR A 187 7.54 10.23 8.85
CA TYR A 187 7.62 8.83 8.42
C TYR A 187 8.89 8.60 7.61
N ARG A 188 9.17 7.34 7.27
CA ARG A 188 10.27 7.00 6.37
C ARG A 188 9.99 7.60 4.99
N SER A 189 10.98 8.26 4.39
CA SER A 189 10.83 8.85 3.05
C SER A 189 11.66 8.10 2.00
N PRO A 190 11.16 8.01 0.76
CA PRO A 190 11.89 7.46 -0.38
C PRO A 190 12.99 8.40 -0.88
N ILE A 191 12.93 9.71 -0.57
CA ILE A 191 13.95 10.69 -0.98
C ILE A 191 15.18 10.53 -0.11
N HIS A 192 15.01 10.64 1.20
CA HIS A 192 16.13 10.59 2.14
C HIS A 192 15.66 10.34 3.56
N GLY A 193 15.99 9.16 4.12
CA GLY A 193 15.81 8.84 5.54
C GLY A 193 14.35 9.00 6.01
N ARG A 194 14.02 10.20 6.50
CA ARG A 194 12.70 10.58 7.03
C ARG A 194 12.16 11.78 6.25
N GLY A 195 10.85 11.78 6.04
CA GLY A 195 10.11 12.85 5.39
C GLY A 195 8.96 13.32 6.26
N LEU A 196 8.50 14.54 5.99
CA LEU A 196 7.28 15.07 6.59
C LEU A 196 6.12 14.86 5.62
N PHE A 197 5.13 14.09 6.04
CA PHE A 197 3.95 13.75 5.24
C PHE A 197 2.73 14.46 5.79
N CYS A 198 1.81 14.85 4.91
CA CYS A 198 0.54 15.41 5.30
C CYS A 198 -0.46 14.30 5.68
N LYS A 199 -1.12 14.47 6.82
CA LYS A 199 -2.18 13.59 7.35
C LYS A 199 -3.57 14.06 6.95
N LYS A 200 -3.70 15.29 6.47
CA LYS A 200 -4.94 15.89 5.97
C LYS A 200 -4.60 16.65 4.70
N THR A 201 -5.54 16.74 3.76
CA THR A 201 -5.38 17.54 2.54
C THR A 201 -5.18 19.02 2.90
N ILE A 202 -4.18 19.66 2.29
CA ILE A 202 -3.76 21.05 2.53
C ILE A 202 -4.05 21.85 1.27
N GLU A 203 -4.67 23.02 1.42
CA GLU A 203 -5.00 23.89 0.30
C GLU A 203 -3.83 24.78 -0.14
N ALA A 204 -3.85 25.21 -1.40
CA ALA A 204 -2.82 26.10 -1.93
C ALA A 204 -2.77 27.42 -1.15
N GLY A 205 -1.57 27.84 -0.72
CA GLY A 205 -1.35 29.06 0.05
C GLY A 205 -1.60 28.93 1.56
N GLU A 206 -2.00 27.77 2.06
CA GLU A 206 -2.21 27.51 3.48
C GLU A 206 -0.86 27.40 4.24
N MET A 207 -0.84 27.82 5.52
CA MET A 207 0.31 27.62 6.40
C MET A 207 0.35 26.17 6.88
N VAL A 208 1.47 25.49 6.68
CA VAL A 208 1.60 24.05 6.98
C VAL A 208 2.22 23.82 8.35
N ILE A 209 3.40 24.39 8.58
CA ILE A 209 4.14 24.26 9.83
C ILE A 209 5.15 25.41 9.96
N GLU A 210 5.41 25.84 11.20
CA GLU A 210 6.53 26.73 11.52
C GLU A 210 7.85 25.92 11.55
N TYR A 211 8.94 26.44 11.00
CA TYR A 211 10.26 25.89 11.25
C TYR A 211 10.80 26.47 12.56
N SER A 212 10.67 25.70 13.65
CA SER A 212 11.04 26.13 14.99
C SER A 212 12.34 25.48 15.47
N GLY A 213 13.16 26.26 16.16
CA GLY A 213 14.39 25.83 16.82
C GLY A 213 15.03 26.96 17.61
N ASN A 214 16.31 26.81 17.96
CA ASN A 214 17.05 27.85 18.66
C ASN A 214 17.54 28.92 17.68
N VAL A 215 17.14 30.17 17.89
CA VAL A 215 17.66 31.30 17.11
C VAL A 215 19.08 31.60 17.57
N ILE A 216 20.03 31.53 16.65
CA ILE A 216 21.45 31.79 16.87
C ILE A 216 21.95 32.85 15.88
N ARG A 217 23.05 33.53 16.22
CA ARG A 217 23.71 34.46 15.30
C ARG A 217 24.39 33.68 14.18
N SER A 218 24.36 34.22 12.95
CA SER A 218 24.97 33.58 11.77
C SER A 218 26.45 33.27 11.95
N VAL A 219 27.20 34.08 12.72
CA VAL A 219 28.64 33.82 12.97
C VAL A 219 28.91 32.53 13.78
N LEU A 220 27.89 31.93 14.38
CA LEU A 220 28.01 30.69 15.16
C LEU A 220 27.74 29.43 14.33
N THR A 221 27.28 29.56 13.07
CA THR A 221 26.89 28.41 12.24
C THR A 221 28.06 27.48 12.00
N ASP A 222 29.20 28.01 11.54
CA ASP A 222 30.37 27.20 11.13
C ASP A 222 30.95 26.43 12.32
N LYS A 223 30.93 27.05 13.50
CA LYS A 223 31.37 26.40 14.74
C LYS A 223 30.45 25.24 15.13
N ARG A 224 29.13 25.41 14.97
CA ARG A 224 28.15 24.38 15.28
C ARG A 224 28.15 23.26 14.24
N GLU A 225 28.27 23.60 12.97
CA GLU A 225 28.38 22.63 11.88
C GLU A 225 29.58 21.71 12.10
N LYS A 226 30.77 22.26 12.34
CA LYS A 226 31.98 21.47 12.67
C LYS A 226 31.79 20.62 13.93
N TYR A 227 31.09 21.14 14.94
CA TYR A 227 30.80 20.39 16.15
C TYR A 227 29.85 19.21 15.89
N TYR A 228 28.79 19.41 15.10
CA TYR A 228 27.83 18.36 14.77
C TYR A 228 28.44 17.31 13.84
N ASP A 229 29.20 17.73 12.84
CA ASP A 229 29.94 16.85 11.93
C ASP A 229 30.95 15.97 12.70
N GLY A 230 31.74 16.57 13.60
CA GLY A 230 32.66 15.84 14.48
C GLY A 230 31.98 14.88 15.47
N LYS A 231 30.65 14.96 15.64
CA LYS A 231 29.84 14.03 16.42
C LYS A 231 29.03 13.06 15.54
N GLY A 232 29.11 13.18 14.21
CA GLY A 232 28.28 12.42 13.28
C GLY A 232 26.78 12.74 13.39
N ILE A 233 26.44 13.95 13.84
CA ILE A 233 25.05 14.41 13.97
C ILE A 233 24.72 15.28 12.75
N GLY A 234 23.56 15.04 12.13
CA GLY A 234 23.10 15.86 11.01
C GLY A 234 22.89 17.33 11.40
N CYS A 235 23.21 18.25 10.50
CA CYS A 235 23.02 19.68 10.68
C CYS A 235 21.63 20.11 10.20
N TYR A 236 20.83 20.74 11.06
CA TYR A 236 19.51 21.27 10.72
C TYR A 236 19.46 22.76 11.00
N MET A 237 19.88 23.57 10.03
CA MET A 237 19.91 25.03 10.15
C MET A 237 19.11 25.68 9.02
N PHE A 238 18.33 26.70 9.37
CA PHE A 238 17.54 27.49 8.42
C PHE A 238 17.83 28.97 8.64
N ARG A 239 18.36 29.64 7.60
CA ARG A 239 18.67 31.07 7.65
C ARG A 239 17.39 31.93 7.63
N ILE A 240 17.21 32.80 8.62
CA ILE A 240 16.12 33.79 8.63
C ILE A 240 16.54 34.99 7.77
N ASP A 241 17.73 35.51 8.05
CA ASP A 241 18.38 36.62 7.36
C ASP A 241 19.92 36.50 7.50
N ASP A 242 20.66 37.55 7.16
CA ASP A 242 22.13 37.53 7.21
C ASP A 242 22.72 37.51 8.63
N TYR A 243 21.92 37.79 9.66
CA TYR A 243 22.36 37.89 11.05
C TYR A 243 21.85 36.74 11.92
N GLU A 244 20.67 36.19 11.61
CA GLU A 244 19.97 35.20 12.42
C GLU A 244 19.68 33.90 11.66
N VAL A 245 19.93 32.78 12.34
CA VAL A 245 19.73 31.42 11.83
C VAL A 245 18.96 30.62 12.89
N VAL A 246 17.98 29.82 12.46
CA VAL A 246 17.29 28.86 13.33
C VAL A 246 18.01 27.53 13.27
N ASP A 247 18.57 27.09 14.39
CA ASP A 247 19.16 25.77 14.57
C ASP A 247 18.14 24.83 15.21
N ALA A 248 17.65 23.88 14.43
CA ALA A 248 16.70 22.86 14.83
C ALA A 248 17.37 21.54 15.26
N THR A 249 18.70 21.46 15.29
CA THR A 249 19.43 20.19 15.48
C THR A 249 19.11 19.53 16.82
N VAL A 250 19.29 20.27 17.92
CA VAL A 250 19.01 19.78 19.28
C VAL A 250 17.59 20.11 19.71
N HIS A 251 17.16 21.36 19.51
CA HIS A 251 15.84 21.85 19.88
C HIS A 251 15.11 22.29 18.63
N GLY A 252 13.98 21.66 18.32
CA GLY A 252 13.18 22.03 17.17
C GLY A 252 11.99 21.11 17.02
N ASN A 253 11.22 21.27 15.95
CA ASN A 253 9.99 20.51 15.73
C ASN A 253 10.12 19.56 14.52
N ALA A 254 8.98 19.04 14.05
CA ALA A 254 8.90 18.10 12.93
C ALA A 254 9.29 18.72 11.58
N ALA A 255 9.31 20.06 11.45
CA ALA A 255 9.65 20.74 10.20
C ALA A 255 11.08 20.47 9.72
N ARG A 256 11.98 20.03 10.61
CA ARG A 256 13.35 19.62 10.26
C ARG A 256 13.43 18.43 9.30
N PHE A 257 12.33 17.66 9.17
CA PHE A 257 12.25 16.48 8.31
C PHE A 257 11.60 16.76 6.95
N ILE A 258 11.40 18.02 6.58
CA ILE A 258 10.93 18.39 5.24
C ILE A 258 12.12 18.31 4.30
N ASN A 259 12.07 17.40 3.32
CA ASN A 259 13.18 17.14 2.41
C ASN A 259 13.26 18.17 1.26
N HIS A 260 14.40 18.13 0.57
CA HIS A 260 14.60 18.89 -0.65
C HIS A 260 13.92 18.23 -1.86
N SER A 261 13.32 19.05 -2.73
CA SER A 261 12.95 18.68 -4.09
C SER A 261 13.24 19.82 -5.06
N CYS A 262 13.66 19.49 -6.28
CA CYS A 262 13.79 20.46 -7.37
C CYS A 262 12.43 20.84 -7.98
N GLU A 263 11.39 20.03 -7.77
CA GLU A 263 9.99 20.35 -8.07
C GLU A 263 9.18 20.33 -6.75
N PRO A 264 9.33 21.36 -5.90
CA PRO A 264 8.74 21.36 -4.57
C PRO A 264 7.23 21.67 -4.58
N ASN A 265 6.53 21.14 -3.59
CA ASN A 265 5.12 21.46 -3.31
C ASN A 265 4.93 22.48 -2.17
N CYS A 266 6.01 22.89 -1.51
CA CYS A 266 6.01 23.92 -0.48
C CYS A 266 7.06 25.01 -0.77
N TYR A 267 6.85 26.17 -0.16
CA TYR A 267 7.82 27.26 -0.11
C TYR A 267 7.86 27.87 1.28
N SER A 268 8.99 28.47 1.65
CA SER A 268 9.19 29.13 2.94
C SER A 268 8.99 30.63 2.82
N ARG A 269 8.46 31.25 3.88
CA ARG A 269 8.43 32.71 4.06
C ARG A 269 8.76 33.07 5.49
N VAL A 270 9.49 34.16 5.67
CA VAL A 270 9.70 34.79 6.97
C VAL A 270 8.52 35.72 7.25
N ILE A 271 7.88 35.56 8.41
CA ILE A 271 6.83 36.44 8.90
C ILE A 271 7.25 37.03 10.25
N THR A 272 6.75 38.22 10.58
CA THR A 272 6.98 38.84 11.89
C THR A 272 5.70 38.79 12.72
N VAL A 273 5.77 38.17 13.88
CA VAL A 273 4.66 38.07 14.85
C VAL A 273 5.18 38.53 16.21
N ASP A 274 4.47 39.46 16.84
CA ASP A 274 4.85 40.03 18.15
C ASP A 274 6.31 40.54 18.19
N GLY A 275 6.78 41.13 17.09
CA GLY A 275 8.14 41.67 16.94
C GLY A 275 9.24 40.61 16.70
N LYS A 276 8.90 39.33 16.60
CA LYS A 276 9.84 38.23 16.36
C LYS A 276 9.67 37.65 14.96
N LYS A 277 10.79 37.32 14.31
CA LYS A 277 10.80 36.67 13.00
C LYS A 277 10.57 35.17 13.15
N HIS A 278 9.71 34.61 12.30
CA HIS A 278 9.37 33.20 12.24
C HIS A 278 9.47 32.71 10.80
N ILE A 279 10.05 31.54 10.59
CA ILE A 279 10.04 30.87 9.29
C ILE A 279 8.80 29.98 9.22
N VAL A 280 7.92 30.22 8.26
CA VAL A 280 6.71 29.43 8.06
C VAL A 280 6.72 28.81 6.68
N ILE A 281 6.33 27.53 6.63
CA ILE A 281 6.19 26.77 5.40
C ILE A 281 4.76 26.90 4.89
N PHE A 282 4.61 27.25 3.62
CA PHE A 282 3.35 27.40 2.92
C PHE A 282 3.26 26.39 1.79
N ALA A 283 2.03 25.93 1.50
CA ALA A 283 1.76 25.08 0.36
C ALA A 283 1.77 25.90 -0.95
N SER A 284 2.51 25.45 -1.98
CA SER A 284 2.53 26.11 -3.30
C SER A 284 1.35 25.70 -4.18
N ARG A 285 0.80 24.51 -3.93
CA ARG A 285 -0.37 23.92 -4.59
C ARG A 285 -1.22 23.19 -3.55
N ARG A 286 -2.37 22.67 -3.98
CA ARG A 286 -3.13 21.70 -3.18
C ARG A 286 -2.29 20.42 -3.00
N ILE A 287 -2.20 19.93 -1.77
CA ILE A 287 -1.40 18.76 -1.38
C ILE A 287 -2.35 17.75 -0.74
N TYR A 288 -2.49 16.57 -1.33
CA TYR A 288 -3.38 15.54 -0.83
C TYR A 288 -2.75 14.76 0.32
N GLN A 289 -3.59 14.28 1.24
CA GLN A 289 -3.16 13.37 2.30
C GLN A 289 -2.22 12.27 1.77
N GLY A 290 -1.17 11.96 2.52
CA GLY A 290 -0.17 10.96 2.16
C GLY A 290 0.96 11.48 1.26
N GLU A 291 0.89 12.71 0.74
CA GLU A 291 2.02 13.32 0.03
C GLU A 291 3.15 13.76 0.99
N GLU A 292 4.39 13.59 0.54
CA GLU A 292 5.57 14.16 1.19
C GLU A 292 5.70 15.66 0.89
N LEU A 293 5.93 16.44 1.93
CA LEU A 293 6.18 17.88 1.85
C LEU A 293 7.65 18.12 1.52
N THR A 294 7.91 18.97 0.54
CA THR A 294 9.26 19.29 0.06
C THR A 294 9.40 20.77 -0.31
N TYR A 295 10.60 21.34 -0.14
CA TYR A 295 10.91 22.71 -0.57
C TYR A 295 12.31 22.79 -1.20
N ASP A 296 12.58 23.86 -1.94
CA ASP A 296 13.94 24.13 -2.45
C ASP A 296 14.81 24.69 -1.32
N TYR A 297 15.89 23.99 -0.98
CA TYR A 297 16.80 24.41 0.09
C TYR A 297 17.61 25.64 -0.30
N LYS A 298 17.76 25.91 -1.61
CA LYS A 298 18.53 27.05 -2.14
C LYS A 298 19.92 27.14 -1.52
N PHE A 299 20.65 26.02 -1.52
CA PHE A 299 22.04 26.03 -1.05
C PHE A 299 22.86 27.04 -1.86
N PRO A 300 23.80 27.76 -1.21
CA PRO A 300 24.75 28.60 -1.92
C PRO A 300 25.50 27.81 -3.00
N ILE A 301 25.96 28.51 -4.03
CA ILE A 301 26.80 27.91 -5.06
C ILE A 301 28.15 27.57 -4.41
N GLU A 302 28.43 26.27 -4.30
CA GLU A 302 29.70 25.76 -3.78
C GLU A 302 30.60 25.30 -4.92
N GLU A 303 31.90 25.16 -4.63
CA GLU A 303 32.87 24.59 -5.56
C GLU A 303 32.46 23.17 -6.00
N ALA A 304 32.87 22.78 -7.21
CA ALA A 304 32.42 21.54 -7.85
C ALA A 304 32.72 20.26 -7.02
N SER A 305 33.72 20.30 -6.14
CA SER A 305 34.15 19.20 -5.28
C SER A 305 33.23 18.95 -4.06
N SER A 306 32.41 19.93 -3.66
CA SER A 306 31.54 19.85 -2.46
C SER A 306 30.05 19.68 -2.79
N LYS A 307 29.69 19.54 -4.07
CA LYS A 307 28.29 19.44 -4.48
C LYS A 307 27.62 18.17 -3.98
N LEU A 308 26.58 18.33 -3.17
CA LEU A 308 25.78 17.23 -2.67
C LEU A 308 24.78 16.74 -3.74
N PRO A 309 24.73 15.42 -4.03
CA PRO A 309 23.79 14.87 -5.00
C PRO A 309 22.35 14.96 -4.49
N CYS A 310 21.43 15.26 -5.39
CA CYS A 310 20.00 15.37 -5.11
C CYS A 310 19.27 14.07 -5.44
N ASN A 311 18.60 13.50 -4.44
CA ASN A 311 17.86 12.24 -4.54
C ASN A 311 16.33 12.44 -4.66
N CYS A 312 15.88 13.64 -5.07
CA CYS A 312 14.44 13.94 -5.12
C CYS A 312 13.67 13.17 -6.20
N ASN A 313 14.36 12.53 -7.16
CA ASN A 313 13.78 11.75 -8.27
C ASN A 313 12.78 12.49 -9.16
N SER A 314 12.72 13.83 -9.08
CA SER A 314 11.93 14.67 -9.97
C SER A 314 12.41 14.57 -11.42
N LYS A 315 11.48 14.68 -12.37
CA LYS A 315 11.76 14.69 -13.82
C LYS A 315 12.68 15.85 -14.22
N LYS A 316 12.58 16.99 -13.53
CA LYS A 316 13.39 18.19 -13.76
C LYS A 316 14.46 18.40 -12.66
N CYS A 317 14.97 17.32 -12.08
CA CYS A 317 15.99 17.38 -11.03
C CYS A 317 17.30 17.99 -11.54
N ARG A 318 17.84 18.97 -10.77
CA ARG A 318 19.16 19.59 -11.00
C ARG A 318 20.35 18.64 -10.78
N LYS A 319 20.09 17.43 -10.29
CA LYS A 319 21.07 16.39 -9.86
C LYS A 319 21.91 16.74 -8.65
N PHE A 320 22.03 18.02 -8.31
CA PHE A 320 22.67 18.51 -7.10
C PHE A 320 21.71 19.44 -6.34
N LEU A 321 21.99 19.63 -5.05
CA LEU A 321 21.15 20.45 -4.16
C LEU A 321 21.28 21.96 -4.41
N ASN A 322 22.36 22.41 -5.06
CA ASN A 322 22.60 23.80 -5.47
C ASN A 322 22.37 24.07 -6.95
#